data_AF-A0A1G9AQY6-F1
#
_entry.id   AF-A0A1G9AQY6-F1
#
_cell.length_a   1.000
_cell.length_b   1.000
_cell.length_c   1.000
_cell.angle_alpha   90.00
_cell.angle_beta   90.00
_cell.angle_gamma   90.00
#
_symmetry.space_group_name_H-M   'P 1'
#
loop_
_entity.id
_entity.type
_entity.pdbx_description
1 polymer ?
#
loop_
_entity_poly.entity_id
_entity_poly.type
_entity_poly.pdbx_seq_one_letter_code
_entity_poly.pdbx_strand_id
1 'polypeptide(L)'
;MKLKLSLLIFFSGLILSAQTFKDSVFEKAIAIDKENTAHFGKDFLVDVVVPENIVKISFLNNNPELPNAVLCNSRDFFSHIKEFFVISRDWDYYRKISESNNKEPERHLRPIIRFKYFHVKRNADNVAKIDSFAIDYKQPELKLIKPEYYYSKQIKVFHTENYGSICCPRDLLWDNNPGIAEFVVAFEKEKNANAKPYYSKGFGKEGEIAFYFPLEHLTLKQKLEFIVERLASTVINQERKDYIATDPRVFTPNLKDRKNFERTID
;
A
#
# COMPACT_ATOMS: atom_id res chain seq x y z
N MET A 1 -2.40 57.60 50.75
CA MET A 1 -2.50 57.81 49.29
C MET A 1 -2.00 56.52 48.62
N LYS A 2 -2.88 55.79 47.93
CA LYS A 2 -2.57 54.50 47.28
C LYS A 2 -1.83 54.76 45.97
N LEU A 3 -0.66 54.16 45.77
CA LEU A 3 -0.04 54.03 44.44
C LEU A 3 0.19 52.55 44.15
N LYS A 4 -0.54 52.04 43.16
CA LYS A 4 -0.32 50.76 42.47
C LYS A 4 0.76 50.95 41.40
N LEU A 5 1.48 49.87 41.05
CA LEU A 5 2.23 49.56 39.81
C LEU A 5 3.61 48.99 40.20
N SER A 6 4.14 47.91 39.63
CA SER A 6 3.63 46.95 38.65
C SER A 6 4.52 45.72 38.74
N LEU A 7 3.90 44.54 38.78
CA LEU A 7 4.58 43.26 38.63
C LEU A 7 4.99 43.11 37.17
N LEU A 8 6.26 43.38 36.85
CA LEU A 8 6.82 43.18 35.53
C LEU A 8 7.10 41.68 35.36
N ILE A 9 6.14 40.95 34.78
CA ILE A 9 6.34 39.55 34.39
C ILE A 9 7.27 39.56 33.17
N PHE A 10 8.53 39.19 33.41
CA PHE A 10 9.50 38.84 32.38
C PHE A 10 9.02 37.58 31.66
N PHE A 11 8.22 37.75 30.60
CA PHE A 11 8.04 36.73 29.56
C PHE A 11 9.29 36.78 28.65
N SER A 12 10.42 36.28 29.15
CA SER A 12 11.59 36.04 28.31
C SER A 12 11.27 34.89 27.37
N GLY A 13 11.11 35.23 26.10
CA GLY A 13 10.71 34.34 25.02
C GLY A 13 11.55 33.07 24.93
N LEU A 14 10.91 31.95 25.22
CA LEU A 14 11.13 30.73 24.46
C LEU A 14 10.24 30.85 23.21
N ILE A 15 10.72 31.62 22.23
CA ILE A 15 10.29 31.40 20.85
C ILE A 15 10.94 30.08 20.47
N LEU A 16 10.30 28.97 20.85
CA LEU A 16 10.47 27.71 20.16
C LEU A 16 10.18 28.02 18.70
N SER A 17 11.21 28.13 17.88
CA SER A 17 11.11 28.29 16.44
C SER A 17 10.17 27.19 15.96
N ALA A 18 8.93 27.55 15.65
CA ALA A 18 7.98 26.63 15.07
C ALA A 18 8.56 26.22 13.72
N GLN A 19 9.17 25.04 13.66
CA GLN A 19 9.57 24.45 12.39
C GLN A 19 8.33 24.42 11.51
N THR A 20 8.37 25.19 10.42
CA THR A 20 7.28 25.15 9.47
C THR A 20 7.38 23.81 8.74
N PHE A 21 6.26 23.24 8.33
CA PHE A 21 6.27 21.98 7.57
C PHE A 21 7.16 22.06 6.31
N LYS A 22 7.36 23.26 5.75
CA LYS A 22 8.22 23.51 4.60
C LYS A 22 9.71 23.26 4.90
N ASP A 23 10.10 23.32 6.17
CA ASP A 23 11.47 23.06 6.63
C ASP A 23 11.67 21.58 7.03
N SER A 24 10.65 20.73 6.82
CA SER A 24 10.73 19.31 7.14
C SER A 24 11.49 18.52 6.07
N VAL A 25 12.15 17.45 6.50
CA VAL A 25 12.81 16.47 5.63
C VAL A 25 12.08 15.14 5.78
N PHE A 26 11.70 14.53 4.66
CA PHE A 26 11.16 13.18 4.66
C PHE A 26 12.29 12.18 4.42
N GLU A 27 12.86 11.68 5.50
CA GLU A 27 14.10 10.89 5.47
C GLU A 27 13.97 9.47 4.86
N LYS A 28 12.75 8.93 4.79
CA LYS A 28 12.47 7.56 4.33
C LYS A 28 11.27 7.57 3.38
N ALA A 29 11.48 8.10 2.18
CA ALA A 29 10.46 8.11 1.14
C ALA A 29 10.66 6.93 0.17
N ILE A 30 9.59 6.24 -0.20
CA ILE A 30 9.59 5.19 -1.24
C ILE A 30 8.81 5.73 -2.43
N ALA A 31 9.38 5.60 -3.63
CA ALA A 31 8.69 5.96 -4.87
C ALA A 31 7.74 4.83 -5.31
N ILE A 32 6.51 5.22 -5.64
CA ILE A 32 5.52 4.38 -6.31
C ILE A 32 5.40 4.94 -7.73
N ASP A 33 6.01 4.24 -8.67
CA ASP A 33 6.15 4.64 -10.06
C ASP A 33 5.24 3.77 -10.92
N LYS A 34 4.98 4.16 -12.18
CA LYS A 34 4.07 3.42 -13.03
C LYS A 34 4.55 1.98 -13.26
N GLU A 35 5.84 1.79 -13.43
CA GLU A 35 6.51 0.50 -13.65
C GLU A 35 6.40 -0.49 -12.49
N ASN A 36 6.16 0.00 -11.27
CA ASN A 36 5.98 -0.86 -10.09
C ASN A 36 4.51 -0.97 -9.67
N THR A 37 3.58 -0.63 -10.58
CA THR A 37 2.14 -0.73 -10.32
C THR A 37 1.41 -1.48 -11.43
N ALA A 38 0.31 -2.14 -11.06
CA ALA A 38 -0.65 -2.68 -11.99
C ALA A 38 -2.07 -2.38 -11.52
N HIS A 39 -3.03 -2.37 -12.45
CA HIS A 39 -4.45 -2.26 -12.16
C HIS A 39 -5.22 -3.37 -12.88
N PHE A 40 -6.28 -3.88 -12.25
CA PHE A 40 -7.17 -4.87 -12.81
C PHE A 40 -8.57 -4.64 -12.23
N GLY A 41 -9.53 -4.28 -13.09
CA GLY A 41 -10.83 -3.80 -12.63
C GLY A 41 -10.68 -2.56 -11.74
N LYS A 42 -11.12 -2.68 -10.49
CA LYS A 42 -10.99 -1.62 -9.47
C LYS A 42 -9.76 -1.80 -8.56
N ASP A 43 -9.08 -2.94 -8.65
CA ASP A 43 -8.00 -3.29 -7.74
C ASP A 43 -6.65 -2.85 -8.30
N PHE A 44 -5.71 -2.59 -7.40
CA PHE A 44 -4.35 -2.17 -7.71
C PHE A 44 -3.33 -3.07 -7.02
N LEU A 45 -2.20 -3.30 -7.67
CA LEU A 45 -1.00 -3.88 -7.08
C LEU A 45 0.07 -2.80 -7.05
N VAL A 46 0.69 -2.59 -5.89
CA VAL A 46 1.86 -1.73 -5.71
C VAL A 46 3.03 -2.62 -5.31
N ASP A 47 3.96 -2.82 -6.24
CA ASP A 47 5.08 -3.75 -6.11
C ASP A 47 6.29 -3.19 -5.36
N VAL A 48 6.02 -2.40 -4.33
CA VAL A 48 7.04 -1.86 -3.43
C VAL A 48 7.04 -2.64 -2.13
N VAL A 49 8.17 -2.67 -1.46
CA VAL A 49 8.32 -3.43 -0.23
C VAL A 49 8.68 -2.48 0.91
N VAL A 50 8.02 -2.66 2.04
CA VAL A 50 8.33 -1.96 3.29
C VAL A 50 8.62 -3.00 4.37
N PRO A 51 9.80 -2.95 5.02
CA PRO A 51 10.09 -3.82 6.14
C PRO A 51 9.07 -3.70 7.29
N GLU A 52 8.76 -4.81 7.96
CA GLU A 52 7.75 -4.87 9.03
C GLU A 52 8.11 -3.99 10.25
N ASN A 53 9.40 -3.66 10.45
CA ASN A 53 9.87 -2.82 11.55
C ASN A 53 9.72 -1.30 11.29
N ILE A 54 9.25 -0.89 10.12
CA ILE A 54 9.03 0.51 9.80
C ILE A 54 7.65 0.93 10.33
N VAL A 55 7.64 1.82 11.32
CA VAL A 55 6.43 2.34 11.97
C VAL A 55 5.87 3.60 11.30
N LYS A 56 6.71 4.31 10.52
CA LYS A 56 6.35 5.53 9.79
C LYS A 56 7.18 5.68 8.53
N ILE A 57 6.52 6.00 7.41
CA ILE A 57 7.16 6.13 6.10
C ILE A 57 6.42 7.15 5.22
N SER A 58 7.09 7.63 4.17
CA SER A 58 6.45 8.43 3.12
C SER A 58 6.43 7.66 1.81
N PHE A 59 5.34 7.78 1.06
CA PHE A 59 5.20 7.25 -0.29
C PHE A 59 5.11 8.41 -1.27
N LEU A 60 6.02 8.46 -2.23
CA LEU A 60 5.95 9.39 -3.36
C LEU A 60 5.18 8.70 -4.49
N ASN A 61 3.91 9.05 -4.65
CA ASN A 61 3.07 8.54 -5.73
C ASN A 61 3.33 9.34 -7.02
N ASN A 62 4.15 8.76 -7.90
CA ASN A 62 4.44 9.27 -9.24
C ASN A 62 3.52 8.67 -10.31
N ASN A 63 2.64 7.73 -9.95
CA ASN A 63 1.68 7.15 -10.90
C ASN A 63 0.33 7.92 -10.87
N PRO A 64 0.00 8.71 -11.92
CA PRO A 64 -1.28 9.42 -11.99
C PRO A 64 -2.50 8.48 -12.14
N GLU A 65 -2.30 7.23 -12.56
CA GLU A 65 -3.38 6.23 -12.70
C GLU A 65 -3.77 5.59 -11.37
N LEU A 66 -2.94 5.73 -10.33
CA LEU A 66 -3.19 5.21 -8.98
C LEU A 66 -3.76 6.33 -8.09
N PRO A 67 -5.06 6.35 -7.78
CA PRO A 67 -5.66 7.46 -7.05
C PRO A 67 -5.15 7.51 -5.61
N ASN A 68 -4.74 8.70 -5.13
CA ASN A 68 -4.31 8.87 -3.74
C ASN A 68 -5.38 8.46 -2.74
N ALA A 69 -6.67 8.67 -3.07
CA ALA A 69 -7.78 8.24 -2.23
C ALA A 69 -7.77 6.72 -2.01
N VAL A 70 -7.40 5.93 -3.03
CA VAL A 70 -7.30 4.48 -2.93
C VAL A 70 -6.14 4.08 -2.02
N LEU A 71 -4.97 4.71 -2.17
CA LEU A 71 -3.82 4.50 -1.28
C LEU A 71 -4.09 4.89 0.18
N CYS A 72 -4.75 6.03 0.40
CA CYS A 72 -4.98 6.56 1.75
C CYS A 72 -6.08 5.81 2.51
N ASN A 73 -7.10 5.30 1.82
CA ASN A 73 -8.24 4.63 2.44
C ASN A 73 -8.12 3.10 2.47
N SER A 74 -7.24 2.50 1.66
CA SER A 74 -7.07 1.03 1.65
C SER A 74 -6.59 0.54 3.02
N ARG A 75 -7.27 -0.49 3.55
CA ARG A 75 -6.88 -1.17 4.79
C ARG A 75 -5.68 -2.09 4.59
N ASP A 76 -5.52 -2.59 3.36
CA ASP A 76 -4.53 -3.60 3.00
C ASP A 76 -3.18 -2.98 2.61
N PHE A 77 -3.17 -1.72 2.16
CA PHE A 77 -1.96 -0.99 1.80
C PHE A 77 -1.00 -0.87 3.00
N PHE A 78 -0.01 -1.76 3.11
CA PHE A 78 0.89 -1.89 4.26
C PHE A 78 0.17 -1.80 5.61
N SER A 79 -0.70 -2.77 5.90
CA SER A 79 -1.58 -2.78 7.08
C SER A 79 -0.87 -2.70 8.44
N HIS A 80 0.43 -3.05 8.51
CA HIS A 80 1.27 -2.89 9.70
C HIS A 80 1.66 -1.44 9.98
N ILE A 81 1.62 -0.56 8.99
CA ILE A 81 2.00 0.85 9.11
C ILE A 81 0.77 1.65 9.53
N LYS A 82 0.82 2.20 10.75
CA LYS A 82 -0.27 2.97 11.36
C LYS A 82 -0.21 4.47 11.04
N GLU A 83 0.96 4.99 10.67
CA GLU A 83 1.11 6.39 10.28
C GLU A 83 2.02 6.51 9.06
N PHE A 84 1.56 7.18 8.01
CA PHE A 84 2.39 7.42 6.81
C PHE A 84 1.95 8.69 6.07
N PHE A 85 2.79 9.13 5.14
CA PHE A 85 2.44 10.19 4.19
C PHE A 85 2.29 9.62 2.79
N VAL A 86 1.28 10.07 2.04
CA VAL A 86 1.26 9.96 0.57
C VAL A 86 1.55 11.34 0.01
N ILE A 87 2.54 11.42 -0.86
CA ILE A 87 3.00 12.65 -1.48
C ILE A 87 2.83 12.47 -2.98
N SER A 88 2.09 13.33 -3.64
CA SER A 88 1.88 13.24 -5.08
C SER A 88 1.99 14.60 -5.73
N ARG A 89 2.30 14.62 -7.03
CA ARG A 89 2.04 15.83 -7.82
C ARG A 89 0.56 16.15 -7.79
N ASP A 90 0.22 17.43 -7.88
CA ASP A 90 -1.18 17.85 -8.02
C ASP A 90 -1.64 17.64 -9.47
N TRP A 91 -1.96 16.39 -9.83
CA TRP A 91 -2.31 16.00 -11.19
C TRP A 91 -3.50 16.79 -11.75
N ASP A 92 -4.46 17.16 -10.90
CA ASP A 92 -5.61 17.99 -11.31
C ASP A 92 -5.17 19.40 -11.69
N TYR A 93 -4.24 20.00 -10.93
CA TYR A 93 -3.64 21.28 -11.26
C TYR A 93 -2.90 21.20 -12.61
N TYR A 94 -2.04 20.21 -12.79
CA TYR A 94 -1.29 20.05 -14.04
C TYR A 94 -2.19 19.80 -15.25
N ARG A 95 -3.28 19.02 -15.08
CA ARG A 95 -4.27 18.78 -16.13
C ARG A 95 -4.96 20.08 -16.54
N LYS A 96 -5.42 20.89 -15.59
CA LYS A 96 -6.05 22.19 -15.86
C LYS A 96 -5.13 23.16 -16.60
N ILE A 97 -3.84 23.20 -16.23
CA ILE A 97 -2.85 24.02 -16.95
C ILE A 97 -2.70 23.54 -18.40
N SER A 98 -2.58 22.22 -18.61
CA SER A 98 -2.48 21.66 -19.96
C SER A 98 -3.72 21.95 -20.80
N GLU A 99 -4.92 21.79 -20.24
CA GLU A 99 -6.18 22.09 -20.93
C GLU A 99 -6.30 23.57 -21.28
N SER A 100 -5.87 24.46 -20.38
CA SER A 100 -5.89 25.91 -20.61
C SER A 100 -4.92 26.31 -21.74
N ASN A 101 -3.71 25.76 -21.75
CA ASN A 101 -2.73 26.00 -22.81
C ASN A 101 -3.19 25.47 -24.17
N ASN A 102 -3.96 24.39 -24.20
CA ASN A 102 -4.53 23.86 -25.44
C ASN A 102 -5.68 24.72 -25.98
N LYS A 103 -6.46 25.36 -25.09
CA LYS A 103 -7.57 26.25 -25.47
C LYS A 103 -7.09 27.64 -25.88
N GLU A 104 -6.10 28.18 -25.18
CA GLU A 104 -5.51 29.50 -25.43
C GLU A 104 -4.00 29.37 -25.68
N PRO A 105 -3.59 28.84 -26.85
CA PRO A 105 -2.18 28.59 -27.14
C PRO A 105 -1.32 29.86 -27.14
N GLU A 106 -1.91 31.05 -27.31
CA GLU A 106 -1.16 32.31 -27.22
C GLU A 106 -0.83 32.72 -25.77
N ARG A 107 -1.52 32.14 -24.78
CA ARG A 107 -1.31 32.37 -23.35
C ARG A 107 -0.77 31.11 -22.68
N HIS A 108 0.49 30.81 -22.95
CA HIS A 108 1.20 29.71 -22.31
C HIS A 108 1.37 29.94 -20.79
N LEU A 109 0.49 29.33 -20.01
CA LEU A 109 0.64 29.22 -18.57
C LEU A 109 1.79 28.26 -18.24
N ARG A 110 2.77 28.75 -17.51
CA ARG A 110 3.87 27.93 -16.99
C ARG A 110 3.42 27.27 -15.68
N PRO A 111 3.42 25.93 -15.58
CA PRO A 111 3.03 25.28 -14.35
C PRO A 111 4.08 25.52 -13.27
N ILE A 112 3.61 25.72 -12.04
CA ILE A 112 4.46 25.80 -10.86
C ILE A 112 4.66 24.39 -10.29
N ILE A 113 5.73 24.19 -9.51
CA ILE A 113 5.93 22.91 -8.81
C ILE A 113 4.94 22.87 -7.63
N ARG A 114 4.01 21.92 -7.70
CA ARG A 114 2.93 21.76 -6.71
C ARG A 114 2.74 20.29 -6.35
N PHE A 115 2.86 20.00 -5.06
CA PHE A 115 2.61 18.68 -4.49
C PHE A 115 1.45 18.74 -3.49
N LYS A 116 0.67 17.65 -3.46
CA LYS A 116 -0.32 17.35 -2.44
C LYS A 116 0.29 16.36 -1.45
N TYR A 117 0.09 16.63 -0.18
CA TYR A 117 0.55 15.81 0.93
C TYR A 117 -0.67 15.33 1.68
N PHE A 118 -0.75 14.02 1.89
CA PHE A 118 -1.79 13.35 2.65
C PHE A 118 -1.13 12.69 3.84
N HIS A 119 -1.48 13.13 5.04
CA HIS A 119 -1.08 12.48 6.29
C HIS A 119 -2.15 11.47 6.68
N VAL A 120 -1.78 10.20 6.70
CA VAL A 120 -2.67 9.10 7.02
C VAL A 120 -2.33 8.55 8.39
N LYS A 121 -3.32 8.50 9.29
CA LYS A 121 -3.25 7.84 10.60
C LYS A 121 -4.35 6.80 10.71
N ARG A 122 -3.99 5.55 11.00
CA ARG A 122 -4.92 4.44 11.17
C ARG A 122 -5.13 4.13 12.64
N ASN A 123 -6.37 3.77 13.00
CA ASN A 123 -6.69 3.24 14.31
C ASN A 123 -6.33 1.73 14.42
N ALA A 124 -6.72 1.10 15.54
CA ALA A 124 -6.51 -0.33 15.75
C ALA A 124 -7.15 -1.18 14.64
N ASP A 125 -8.34 -0.80 14.19
CA ASP A 125 -9.14 -1.48 13.14
C ASP A 125 -8.73 -1.12 11.71
N ASN A 126 -7.58 -0.47 11.51
CA ASN A 126 -7.08 0.00 10.21
C ASN A 126 -7.98 1.02 9.49
N VAL A 127 -8.89 1.69 10.18
CA VAL A 127 -9.67 2.80 9.64
C VAL A 127 -8.80 4.06 9.61
N ALA A 128 -8.70 4.68 8.43
CA ALA A 128 -7.85 5.84 8.19
C ALA A 128 -8.54 7.17 8.57
N LYS A 129 -7.81 8.02 9.28
CA LYS A 129 -8.03 9.46 9.34
C LYS A 129 -6.99 10.13 8.43
N ILE A 130 -7.46 10.99 7.53
CA ILE A 130 -6.64 11.60 6.49
C ILE A 130 -6.71 13.12 6.64
N ASP A 131 -5.56 13.75 6.88
CA ASP A 131 -5.39 15.20 6.77
C ASP A 131 -4.63 15.49 5.48
N SER A 132 -4.94 16.58 4.77
CA SER A 132 -4.25 16.92 3.53
C SER A 132 -3.98 18.40 3.38
N PHE A 133 -2.90 18.72 2.69
CA PHE A 133 -2.53 20.08 2.32
C PHE A 133 -1.72 20.06 1.02
N ALA A 134 -1.63 21.22 0.37
CA ALA A 134 -0.80 21.40 -0.82
C ALA A 134 0.31 22.40 -0.54
N ILE A 135 1.49 22.16 -1.10
CA ILE A 135 2.61 23.09 -1.04
C ILE A 135 2.95 23.51 -2.46
N ASP A 136 2.97 24.83 -2.65
CA ASP A 136 3.44 25.50 -3.85
C ASP A 136 4.84 26.03 -3.57
N TYR A 137 5.79 25.72 -4.47
CA TYR A 137 7.21 26.13 -4.38
C TYR A 137 7.93 25.69 -3.09
N LYS A 138 9.28 25.63 -3.14
CA LYS A 138 10.14 25.24 -2.00
C LYS A 138 9.63 23.99 -1.26
N GLN A 139 9.55 22.88 -2.00
CA GLN A 139 9.07 21.61 -1.47
C GLN A 139 10.02 21.10 -0.38
N PRO A 140 9.49 20.46 0.68
CA PRO A 140 10.27 19.64 1.60
C PRO A 140 11.23 18.70 0.85
N GLU A 141 12.42 18.49 1.41
CA GLU A 141 13.38 17.54 0.86
C GLU A 141 12.85 16.10 1.01
N LEU A 142 12.90 15.33 -0.09
CA LEU A 142 12.54 13.92 -0.12
C LEU A 142 13.80 13.07 -0.26
N LYS A 143 14.15 12.31 0.79
CA LYS A 143 15.24 11.34 0.72
C LYS A 143 14.65 9.98 0.36
N LEU A 144 14.79 9.62 -0.92
CA LEU A 144 14.33 8.35 -1.44
C LEU A 144 15.22 7.20 -0.95
N ILE A 145 14.61 6.14 -0.46
CA ILE A 145 15.30 4.89 -0.13
C ILE A 145 15.01 3.84 -1.19
N LYS A 146 16.05 3.11 -1.61
CA LYS A 146 15.90 1.92 -2.44
C LYS A 146 15.67 0.72 -1.54
N PRO A 147 14.53 0.00 -1.66
CA PRO A 147 14.21 -1.08 -0.74
C PRO A 147 15.14 -2.30 -0.91
N GLU A 148 15.80 -2.46 -2.07
CA GLU A 148 16.62 -3.61 -2.49
C GLU A 148 17.67 -4.10 -1.45
N TYR A 149 18.09 -3.24 -0.52
CA TYR A 149 19.12 -3.56 0.47
C TYR A 149 18.70 -4.61 1.51
N TYR A 150 17.40 -4.86 1.72
CA TYR A 150 16.92 -5.68 2.84
C TYR A 150 16.69 -7.18 2.51
N TYR A 151 16.88 -7.63 1.27
CA TYR A 151 16.18 -8.85 0.78
C TYR A 151 16.99 -10.11 0.52
N SER A 152 18.30 -10.14 0.77
CA SER A 152 19.12 -11.31 0.39
C SER A 152 18.73 -12.63 1.07
N LYS A 153 17.96 -12.57 2.17
CA LYS A 153 17.47 -13.73 2.94
C LYS A 153 15.94 -13.83 3.00
N GLN A 154 15.21 -12.98 2.29
CA GLN A 154 13.76 -12.89 2.35
C GLN A 154 13.15 -13.15 0.97
N ILE A 155 11.97 -13.75 0.97
CA ILE A 155 11.15 -13.93 -0.23
C ILE A 155 10.06 -12.86 -0.22
N LYS A 156 9.82 -12.30 -1.40
CA LYS A 156 8.72 -11.36 -1.65
C LYS A 156 7.46 -12.16 -1.91
N VAL A 157 6.49 -12.08 -1.00
CA VAL A 157 5.23 -12.83 -1.07
C VAL A 157 4.11 -11.87 -1.41
N PHE A 158 3.38 -12.14 -2.49
CA PHE A 158 2.31 -11.27 -2.99
C PHE A 158 0.94 -11.64 -2.45
N HIS A 159 0.73 -12.91 -2.14
CA HIS A 159 -0.51 -13.42 -1.58
C HIS A 159 -0.24 -14.46 -0.51
N THR A 160 -1.08 -14.49 0.51
CA THR A 160 -1.01 -15.48 1.58
C THR A 160 -2.40 -15.92 1.95
N GLU A 161 -2.60 -17.23 2.06
CA GLU A 161 -3.85 -17.83 2.51
C GLU A 161 -3.58 -18.62 3.77
N ASN A 162 -4.44 -18.49 4.76
CA ASN A 162 -4.34 -19.24 6.01
C ASN A 162 -5.59 -20.10 6.14
N TYR A 163 -5.38 -21.39 6.36
CA TYR A 163 -6.41 -22.38 6.62
C TYR A 163 -6.30 -22.82 8.08
N GLY A 164 -7.42 -22.80 8.78
CA GLY A 164 -7.56 -23.25 10.16
C GLY A 164 -7.67 -24.77 10.29
N SER A 165 -8.22 -25.23 11.42
CA SER A 165 -8.30 -26.65 11.76
C SER A 165 -9.07 -27.44 10.71
N ILE A 166 -8.62 -28.66 10.41
CA ILE A 166 -9.30 -29.61 9.53
C ILE A 166 -10.45 -30.32 10.29
N CYS A 167 -10.43 -30.35 11.63
CA CYS A 167 -11.40 -31.14 12.41
C CYS A 167 -12.36 -30.31 13.27
N CYS A 168 -11.89 -29.50 14.23
CA CYS A 168 -12.74 -29.03 15.34
C CYS A 168 -12.34 -27.66 15.94
N PRO A 169 -13.02 -26.55 15.59
CA PRO A 169 -13.99 -26.42 14.52
C PRO A 169 -13.27 -26.45 13.16
N ARG A 170 -13.81 -27.23 12.23
CA ARG A 170 -13.30 -27.27 10.86
C ARG A 170 -13.44 -25.89 10.20
N ASP A 171 -12.35 -25.41 9.61
CA ASP A 171 -12.37 -24.20 8.80
C ASP A 171 -13.11 -24.45 7.48
N LEU A 172 -14.13 -23.65 7.22
CA LEU A 172 -14.96 -23.71 6.02
C LEU A 172 -14.17 -23.42 4.73
N LEU A 173 -12.99 -22.81 4.81
CA LEU A 173 -12.10 -22.63 3.67
C LEU A 173 -11.64 -23.96 3.07
N TRP A 174 -11.56 -25.03 3.88
CA TRP A 174 -11.22 -26.37 3.38
C TRP A 174 -12.28 -26.97 2.47
N ASP A 175 -13.55 -26.59 2.64
CA ASP A 175 -14.68 -27.23 1.96
C ASP A 175 -15.18 -26.41 0.77
N ASN A 176 -15.00 -25.09 0.79
CA ASN A 176 -15.65 -24.17 -0.14
C ASN A 176 -14.72 -23.56 -1.20
N ASN A 177 -13.43 -23.90 -1.16
CA ASN A 177 -12.43 -23.29 -2.03
C ASN A 177 -11.87 -24.34 -2.99
N PRO A 178 -11.78 -24.08 -4.31
CA PRO A 178 -11.04 -24.96 -5.21
C PRO A 178 -9.64 -25.24 -4.65
N GLY A 179 -9.20 -26.49 -4.79
CA GLY A 179 -7.88 -26.90 -4.31
C GLY A 179 -6.81 -25.98 -4.91
N ILE A 180 -5.83 -25.58 -4.10
CA ILE A 180 -4.81 -24.61 -4.55
C ILE A 180 -4.11 -25.10 -5.83
N ALA A 181 -3.77 -26.39 -5.89
CA ALA A 181 -3.16 -26.99 -7.07
C ALA A 181 -4.08 -26.91 -8.30
N GLU A 182 -5.38 -27.16 -8.14
CA GLU A 182 -6.37 -27.11 -9.22
C GLU A 182 -6.52 -25.69 -9.76
N PHE A 183 -6.63 -24.70 -8.86
CA PHE A 183 -6.68 -23.28 -9.22
C PHE A 183 -5.41 -22.85 -9.97
N VAL A 184 -4.23 -23.19 -9.45
CA VAL A 184 -2.94 -22.84 -10.07
C VAL A 184 -2.84 -23.42 -11.48
N VAL A 185 -3.14 -24.71 -11.65
CA VAL A 185 -3.10 -25.35 -12.97
C VAL A 185 -4.10 -24.71 -13.95
N ALA A 186 -5.31 -24.39 -13.50
CA ALA A 186 -6.31 -23.72 -14.32
C ALA A 186 -5.85 -22.31 -14.74
N PHE A 187 -5.33 -21.52 -13.80
CA PHE A 187 -4.81 -20.18 -14.05
C PHE A 187 -3.62 -20.19 -15.02
N GLU A 188 -2.63 -21.08 -14.79
CA GLU A 188 -1.45 -21.21 -15.65
C GLU A 188 -1.84 -21.57 -17.08
N LYS A 189 -2.81 -22.48 -17.25
CA LYS A 189 -3.34 -22.87 -18.56
C LYS A 189 -4.10 -21.73 -19.24
N GLU A 190 -4.99 -21.05 -18.52
CA GLU A 190 -5.83 -19.99 -19.09
C GLU A 190 -5.00 -18.76 -19.48
N LYS A 191 -4.10 -18.32 -18.59
CA LYS A 191 -3.32 -17.10 -18.75
C LYS A 191 -1.97 -17.32 -19.45
N ASN A 192 -1.66 -18.56 -19.83
CA ASN A 192 -0.36 -18.97 -20.37
C ASN A 192 0.79 -18.44 -19.50
N ALA A 193 0.76 -18.78 -18.22
CA ALA A 193 1.62 -18.20 -17.19
C ALA A 193 2.21 -19.29 -16.27
N ASN A 194 3.18 -18.91 -15.42
CA ASN A 194 3.76 -19.79 -14.40
C ASN A 194 3.62 -19.12 -13.03
N ALA A 195 2.66 -19.61 -12.24
CA ALA A 195 2.37 -19.12 -10.90
C ALA A 195 3.14 -19.89 -9.81
N LYS A 196 3.74 -21.03 -10.17
CA LYS A 196 4.69 -21.76 -9.30
C LYS A 196 6.04 -21.02 -9.19
N PRO A 197 6.84 -21.30 -8.14
CA PRO A 197 6.47 -22.09 -6.97
C PRO A 197 5.55 -21.30 -6.03
N TYR A 198 4.75 -22.03 -5.26
CA TYR A 198 4.14 -21.54 -4.03
C TYR A 198 4.60 -22.44 -2.88
N TYR A 199 4.60 -21.90 -1.67
CA TYR A 199 5.12 -22.60 -0.48
C TYR A 199 4.00 -22.82 0.52
N SER A 200 4.16 -23.82 1.39
CA SER A 200 3.23 -24.04 2.49
C SER A 200 3.97 -24.20 3.82
N LYS A 201 3.33 -23.80 4.93
CA LYS A 201 3.85 -23.97 6.29
C LYS A 201 2.71 -24.34 7.24
N GLY A 202 2.82 -25.49 7.89
CA GLY A 202 1.94 -25.88 8.97
C GLY A 202 2.24 -25.07 10.25
N PHE A 203 1.20 -24.63 10.96
CA PHE A 203 1.37 -23.83 12.19
C PHE A 203 0.52 -24.30 13.38
N GLY A 204 -0.14 -25.45 13.28
CA GLY A 204 -0.89 -26.04 14.39
C GLY A 204 -0.88 -27.57 14.38
N LYS A 205 -1.73 -28.17 15.21
CA LYS A 205 -1.78 -29.63 15.46
C LYS A 205 -2.91 -30.32 14.69
N GLU A 206 -3.81 -29.55 14.11
CA GLU A 206 -5.06 -30.03 13.51
C GLU A 206 -5.10 -29.75 12.00
N GLY A 207 -3.92 -29.57 11.39
CA GLY A 207 -3.79 -29.36 9.95
C GLY A 207 -3.81 -27.90 9.51
N GLU A 208 -3.67 -26.95 10.45
CA GLU A 208 -3.60 -25.52 10.14
C GLU A 208 -2.36 -25.23 9.28
N ILE A 209 -2.59 -24.60 8.13
CA ILE A 209 -1.56 -24.39 7.12
C ILE A 209 -1.69 -23.01 6.47
N ALA A 210 -0.55 -22.40 6.22
CA ALA A 210 -0.46 -21.15 5.48
C ALA A 210 0.19 -21.43 4.12
N PHE A 211 -0.43 -20.93 3.04
CA PHE A 211 0.12 -20.96 1.70
C PHE A 211 0.61 -19.58 1.30
N TYR A 212 1.78 -19.53 0.68
CA TYR A 212 2.47 -18.30 0.33
C TYR A 212 2.80 -18.32 -1.15
N PHE A 213 2.41 -17.25 -1.84
CA PHE A 213 2.54 -17.13 -3.29
C PHE A 213 3.52 -15.98 -3.63
N PRO A 214 4.78 -16.29 -3.94
CA PRO A 214 5.76 -15.32 -4.44
C PRO A 214 5.46 -14.80 -5.86
N LEU A 215 4.84 -15.64 -6.70
CA LEU A 215 4.44 -15.28 -8.07
C LEU A 215 5.59 -14.68 -8.90
N GLU A 216 6.83 -15.09 -8.68
CA GLU A 216 8.03 -14.44 -9.22
C GLU A 216 8.09 -14.46 -10.75
N HIS A 217 7.47 -15.46 -11.40
CA HIS A 217 7.47 -15.63 -12.85
C HIS A 217 6.26 -14.97 -13.54
N LEU A 218 5.39 -14.29 -12.79
CA LEU A 218 4.26 -13.55 -13.33
C LEU A 218 4.62 -12.08 -13.58
N THR A 219 4.04 -11.49 -14.63
CA THR A 219 4.03 -10.03 -14.80
C THR A 219 3.20 -9.36 -13.69
N LEU A 220 3.41 -8.07 -13.40
CA LEU A 220 2.63 -7.37 -12.36
C LEU A 220 1.11 -7.46 -12.58
N LYS A 221 0.68 -7.40 -13.84
CA LYS A 221 -0.74 -7.57 -14.19
C LYS A 221 -1.22 -8.98 -13.86
N GLN A 222 -0.50 -10.01 -14.28
CA GLN A 222 -0.84 -11.41 -13.96
C GLN A 222 -0.81 -11.70 -12.46
N LYS A 223 0.12 -11.09 -11.70
CA LYS A 223 0.13 -11.19 -10.22
C LYS A 223 -1.17 -10.66 -9.63
N LEU A 224 -1.60 -9.48 -10.08
CA LEU A 224 -2.84 -8.87 -9.60
C LEU A 224 -4.08 -9.69 -10.00
N GLU A 225 -4.13 -10.17 -11.25
CA GLU A 225 -5.19 -11.07 -11.74
C GLU A 225 -5.26 -12.34 -10.88
N PHE A 226 -4.12 -12.99 -10.62
CA PHE A 226 -4.04 -14.17 -9.76
C PHE A 226 -4.64 -13.88 -8.37
N ILE A 227 -4.22 -12.79 -7.72
CA ILE A 227 -4.72 -12.41 -6.38
C ILE A 227 -6.23 -12.20 -6.40
N VAL A 228 -6.74 -11.43 -7.37
CA VAL A 228 -8.16 -11.07 -7.45
C VAL A 228 -9.04 -12.29 -7.76
N GLU A 229 -8.66 -13.10 -8.75
CA GLU A 229 -9.38 -14.33 -9.11
C GLU A 229 -9.35 -15.34 -7.98
N ARG A 230 -8.19 -15.48 -7.31
CA ARG A 230 -8.06 -16.38 -6.17
C ARG A 230 -8.96 -15.95 -5.03
N LEU A 231 -8.93 -14.68 -4.62
CA LEU A 231 -9.81 -14.16 -3.58
C LEU A 231 -11.29 -14.35 -3.94
N ALA A 232 -11.68 -14.11 -5.21
CA ALA A 232 -13.05 -14.33 -5.67
C ALA A 232 -13.47 -15.81 -5.55
N SER A 233 -12.56 -16.75 -5.78
CA SER A 233 -12.83 -18.19 -5.62
C SER A 233 -12.99 -18.65 -4.16
N THR A 234 -12.50 -17.85 -3.19
CA THR A 234 -12.51 -18.20 -1.76
C THR A 234 -13.79 -17.76 -1.02
N VAL A 235 -14.70 -17.04 -1.68
CA VAL A 235 -15.88 -16.43 -1.02
C VAL A 235 -16.92 -17.49 -0.65
N ILE A 236 -16.99 -17.80 0.66
CA ILE A 236 -17.94 -18.71 1.31
C ILE A 236 -19.34 -18.04 1.40
N ASN A 237 -20.02 -17.93 0.26
CA ASN A 237 -21.47 -17.78 0.06
C ASN A 237 -21.71 -17.03 -1.25
N GLN A 238 -22.16 -17.72 -2.30
CA GLN A 238 -22.69 -17.05 -3.48
C GLN A 238 -24.02 -16.33 -3.20
N GLU A 239 -24.72 -16.68 -2.11
CA GLU A 239 -26.04 -16.11 -1.74
C GLU A 239 -25.96 -14.87 -0.83
N ARG A 240 -25.01 -14.82 0.10
CA ARG A 240 -24.66 -13.59 0.84
C ARG A 240 -23.59 -12.85 0.05
N LYS A 241 -24.01 -11.97 -0.84
CA LYS A 241 -23.17 -11.07 -1.66
C LYS A 241 -22.35 -10.06 -0.83
N ASP A 242 -21.90 -10.43 0.36
CA ASP A 242 -21.28 -9.53 1.33
C ASP A 242 -19.77 -9.34 1.07
N TYR A 243 -19.19 -10.11 0.16
CA TYR A 243 -17.78 -9.99 -0.26
C TYR A 243 -17.62 -9.74 -1.76
N ILE A 244 -18.48 -8.92 -2.36
CA ILE A 244 -18.07 -8.18 -3.55
C ILE A 244 -17.41 -6.93 -2.99
N ALA A 245 -16.08 -6.85 -3.02
CA ALA A 245 -15.36 -5.62 -2.66
C ALA A 245 -15.94 -4.47 -3.52
N THR A 246 -16.82 -3.66 -2.93
CA THR A 246 -17.42 -2.51 -3.62
C THR A 246 -16.38 -1.44 -3.87
N ASP A 247 -15.38 -1.41 -2.99
CA ASP A 247 -14.31 -0.44 -2.93
C ASP A 247 -13.02 -0.98 -3.58
N PRO A 248 -12.26 -0.12 -4.28
CA PRO A 248 -10.91 -0.43 -4.76
C PRO A 248 -9.99 -0.94 -3.64
N ARG A 249 -9.26 -2.03 -3.89
CA ARG A 249 -8.21 -2.52 -2.97
C ARG A 249 -6.82 -2.21 -3.51
N VAL A 250 -5.85 -2.19 -2.60
CA VAL A 250 -4.43 -2.06 -2.94
C VAL A 250 -3.70 -3.21 -2.31
N PHE A 251 -3.14 -4.07 -3.15
CA PHE A 251 -2.29 -5.17 -2.74
C PHE A 251 -0.84 -4.70 -2.69
N THR A 252 -0.13 -5.11 -1.65
CA THR A 252 1.30 -4.86 -1.49
C THR A 252 1.98 -6.16 -1.08
N PRO A 253 3.16 -6.47 -1.63
CA PRO A 253 3.91 -7.64 -1.24
C PRO A 253 4.45 -7.50 0.18
N ASN A 254 4.52 -8.63 0.89
CA ASN A 254 5.15 -8.76 2.19
C ASN A 254 6.48 -9.50 2.06
N LEU A 255 7.41 -9.20 2.97
CA LEU A 255 8.64 -9.97 3.10
C LEU A 255 8.45 -11.09 4.10
N LYS A 256 8.99 -12.25 3.76
CA LYS A 256 9.05 -13.37 4.68
C LYS A 256 10.42 -14.03 4.62
N ASP A 257 10.94 -14.44 5.77
CA ASP A 257 12.25 -15.06 5.84
C ASP A 257 12.27 -16.39 5.08
N ARG A 258 13.26 -16.56 4.20
CA ARG A 258 13.37 -17.74 3.33
C ARG A 258 13.43 -19.06 4.10
N LYS A 259 14.00 -19.02 5.32
CA LYS A 259 14.13 -20.18 6.22
C LYS A 259 12.77 -20.72 6.70
N ASN A 260 11.70 -19.95 6.58
CA ASN A 260 10.37 -20.39 6.98
C ASN A 260 9.66 -21.23 5.90
N PHE A 261 10.26 -21.40 4.72
CA PHE A 261 9.66 -22.09 3.59
C PHE A 261 10.36 -23.43 3.34
N GLU A 262 9.91 -24.46 4.05
CA GLU A 262 10.35 -25.84 3.86
C GLU A 262 9.17 -26.68 3.33
N ARG A 263 9.11 -26.79 1.99
CA ARG A 263 8.36 -27.74 1.13
C ARG A 263 7.69 -27.00 -0.03
N THR A 264 8.19 -27.27 -1.24
CA THR A 264 7.40 -27.16 -2.46
C THR A 264 6.43 -28.34 -2.46
N ILE A 265 5.15 -28.09 -2.74
CA ILE A 265 4.23 -29.16 -3.14
C ILE A 265 4.36 -29.19 -4.67
N ASP A 266 4.98 -30.24 -5.20
CA ASP A 266 5.17 -30.43 -6.65
C ASP A 266 3.84 -30.66 -7.37
#